data_AF-A0A9E0QHQ4-F1
#
_entry.id   AF-A0A9E0QHQ4-F1
#
_cell.length_a   1.000
_cell.length_b   1.000
_cell.length_c   1.000
_cell.angle_alpha   90.00
_cell.angle_beta   90.00
_cell.angle_gamma   90.00
#
_symmetry.space_group_name_H-M   'P 1'
#
loop_
_entity.id
_entity.type
_entity.pdbx_description
1 polymer ?
#
loop_
_entity_poly.entity_id
_entity_poly.type
_entity_poly.pdbx_seq_one_letter_code
_entity_poly.pdbx_strand_id
1 'polypeptide(L)'
;MSNEIDLENDEEWLALVAGFRTHFWQTRVPELLTAWAEARELPQASWPADLKRSIHGIAGSAGLIGYDSLGSEARKVDRMWDVSTLSSEELMQGIEHLVECIVKVAGEQD
;
A
#
# COMPACT_ATOMS: atom_id res chain seq x y z
N MET A 1 22.48 34.25 -3.52
CA MET A 1 21.89 33.61 -2.34
C MET A 1 21.03 32.47 -2.85
N SER A 2 21.48 31.23 -2.70
CA SER A 2 20.59 30.08 -2.94
C SER A 2 19.59 30.08 -1.79
N ASN A 3 18.31 30.27 -2.10
CA ASN A 3 17.25 29.85 -1.20
C ASN A 3 17.25 28.32 -1.22
N GLU A 4 18.08 27.70 -0.39
CA GLU A 4 17.78 26.33 0.06
C GLU A 4 16.47 26.43 0.82
N ILE A 5 15.39 26.01 0.15
CA ILE A 5 14.13 25.75 0.84
C ILE A 5 14.41 24.52 1.69
N ASP A 6 14.53 24.75 3.00
CA ASP A 6 14.58 23.69 3.99
C ASP A 6 13.18 23.06 4.08
N LEU A 7 12.91 22.12 3.16
CA LEU A 7 11.63 21.42 3.06
C LEU A 7 11.33 20.60 4.32
N GLU A 8 12.32 20.32 5.17
CA GLU A 8 12.14 19.56 6.42
C GLU A 8 11.50 20.42 7.53
N ASN A 9 11.57 21.76 7.42
CA ASN A 9 11.02 22.71 8.39
C ASN A 9 9.85 23.56 7.84
N ASP A 10 9.35 23.24 6.65
CA ASP A 10 8.18 23.90 6.08
C ASP A 10 6.90 23.32 6.70
N GLU A 11 6.26 24.10 7.59
CA GLU A 11 5.03 23.71 8.28
C GLU A 11 3.90 23.32 7.31
N GLU A 12 3.81 23.96 6.13
CA GLU A 12 2.80 23.64 5.13
C GLU A 12 3.06 22.27 4.49
N TRP A 13 4.34 21.96 4.22
CA TRP A 13 4.75 20.66 3.72
C TRP A 13 4.48 19.55 4.74
N LEU A 14 4.84 19.76 6.01
CA LEU A 14 4.60 18.79 7.08
C LEU A 14 3.10 18.53 7.28
N ALA A 15 2.27 19.58 7.25
CA ALA A 15 0.82 19.45 7.34
C ALA A 15 0.23 18.68 6.15
N LEU A 16 0.74 18.93 4.93
CA LEU A 16 0.33 18.20 3.74
C LEU A 16 0.67 16.70 3.83
N VAL A 17 1.90 16.37 4.23
CA VAL A 17 2.34 14.98 4.42
C VAL A 17 1.52 14.28 5.51
N ALA A 18 1.22 14.97 6.62
CA ALA A 18 0.35 14.45 7.67
C ALA A 18 -1.08 14.17 7.16
N GLY A 19 -1.62 15.03 6.30
CA GLY A 19 -2.89 14.80 5.62
C GLY A 19 -2.88 13.54 4.75
N PHE A 20 -1.82 13.35 3.95
CA PHE A 20 -1.65 12.14 3.15
C PHE A 20 -1.49 10.88 4.00
N ARG A 21 -0.71 10.94 5.10
CA ARG A 21 -0.59 9.82 6.07
C ARG A 21 -1.95 9.45 6.66
N THR A 22 -2.73 10.46 7.05
CA THR A 22 -4.07 10.26 7.60
C THR A 22 -4.96 9.55 6.59
N HIS A 23 -5.03 10.05 5.34
CA HIS A 23 -5.81 9.41 4.29
C HIS A 23 -5.32 7.99 3.94
N PHE A 24 -4.01 7.76 3.95
CA PHE A 24 -3.43 6.44 3.71
C PHE A 24 -3.94 5.41 4.72
N TRP A 25 -3.85 5.72 6.02
CA TRP A 25 -4.26 4.79 7.08
C TRP A 25 -5.77 4.70 7.26
N GLN A 26 -6.50 5.78 7.04
CA GLN A 26 -7.96 5.81 7.25
C GLN A 26 -8.76 5.39 6.01
N THR A 27 -8.13 5.36 4.83
CA THR A 27 -8.83 5.03 3.57
C THR A 27 -8.12 3.93 2.80
N ARG A 28 -6.87 4.13 2.38
CA ARG A 28 -6.19 3.20 1.46
C ARG A 28 -5.94 1.82 2.08
N VAL A 29 -5.47 1.80 3.32
CA VAL A 29 -5.24 0.54 4.03
C VAL A 29 -6.56 -0.20 4.27
N PRO A 30 -7.63 0.42 4.82
CA PRO A 30 -8.93 -0.23 4.96
C PRO A 30 -9.53 -0.74 3.63
N GLU A 31 -9.39 0.00 2.54
CA GLU A 31 -9.82 -0.44 1.20
C GLU A 31 -9.16 -1.77 0.81
N LEU A 32 -7.84 -1.87 0.96
CA LEU A 32 -7.10 -3.11 0.67
C LEU A 32 -7.50 -4.25 1.61
N LEU A 33 -7.57 -4.00 2.91
CA LEU A 33 -7.90 -5.04 3.89
C LEU A 33 -9.31 -5.61 3.65
N THR A 34 -10.27 -4.75 3.31
CA THR A 34 -11.64 -5.17 3.00
C THR A 34 -11.69 -5.96 1.70
N ALA A 35 -11.08 -5.43 0.63
CA ALA A 35 -11.04 -6.12 -0.66
C ALA A 35 -10.34 -7.49 -0.56
N TRP A 36 -9.29 -7.60 0.26
CA TRP A 36 -8.61 -8.87 0.48
C TRP A 36 -9.44 -9.86 1.29
N ALA A 37 -10.10 -9.41 2.35
CA ALA A 37 -10.98 -10.26 3.16
C ALA A 37 -12.12 -10.86 2.34
N GLU A 38 -12.67 -10.11 1.38
CA GLU A 38 -13.70 -10.60 0.45
C GLU A 38 -13.11 -11.55 -0.60
N ALA A 39 -11.93 -11.24 -1.14
CA ALA A 39 -11.34 -12.00 -2.24
C ALA A 39 -10.74 -13.34 -1.82
N ARG A 40 -10.14 -13.44 -0.62
CA ARG A 40 -9.38 -14.64 -0.21
C ARG A 40 -10.22 -15.91 -0.08
N GLU A 41 -11.54 -15.75 0.05
CA GLU A 41 -12.50 -16.87 0.12
C GLU A 41 -13.00 -17.29 -1.28
N LEU A 42 -12.58 -16.57 -2.34
CA LEU A 42 -12.99 -16.77 -3.71
C LEU A 42 -11.86 -17.37 -4.57
N PRO A 43 -12.19 -18.12 -5.63
CA PRO A 43 -11.22 -18.47 -6.66
C PRO A 43 -10.61 -17.21 -7.30
N GLN A 44 -9.32 -17.25 -7.64
CA GLN A 44 -8.60 -16.09 -8.21
C GLN A 44 -9.31 -15.45 -9.41
N ALA A 45 -9.91 -16.27 -10.29
CA ALA A 45 -10.65 -15.79 -11.47
C ALA A 45 -11.88 -14.92 -11.12
N SER A 46 -12.33 -14.95 -9.86
CA SER A 46 -13.46 -14.17 -9.34
C SER A 46 -13.03 -13.03 -8.41
N TRP A 47 -11.73 -12.76 -8.28
CA TRP A 47 -11.26 -11.66 -7.45
C TRP A 47 -11.75 -10.31 -7.99
N PRO A 48 -12.21 -9.41 -7.10
CA PRO A 48 -12.73 -8.12 -7.51
C PRO A 48 -11.62 -7.23 -8.09
N ALA A 49 -11.94 -6.44 -9.11
CA ALA A 49 -11.01 -5.48 -9.70
C ALA A 49 -10.50 -4.44 -8.68
N ASP A 50 -11.29 -4.20 -7.63
CA ASP A 50 -10.95 -3.29 -6.54
C ASP A 50 -9.78 -3.79 -5.69
N LEU A 51 -9.56 -5.11 -5.61
CA LEU A 51 -8.38 -5.67 -4.94
C LEU A 51 -7.10 -5.21 -5.63
N LYS A 52 -6.99 -5.39 -6.95
CA LYS A 52 -5.82 -4.90 -7.70
C LYS A 52 -5.65 -3.38 -7.55
N ARG A 53 -6.75 -2.62 -7.66
CA ARG A 53 -6.72 -1.16 -7.54
C ARG A 53 -6.22 -0.71 -6.16
N SER A 54 -6.65 -1.37 -5.10
CA SER A 54 -6.22 -1.05 -3.73
C SER A 54 -4.73 -1.33 -3.52
N ILE A 55 -4.21 -2.47 -4.01
CA ILE A 55 -2.76 -2.79 -4.00
C ILE A 55 -1.95 -1.71 -4.74
N HIS A 56 -2.40 -1.33 -5.94
CA HIS A 56 -1.77 -0.25 -6.72
C HIS A 56 -1.80 1.09 -5.97
N GLY A 57 -2.89 1.38 -5.26
CA GLY A 57 -3.02 2.56 -4.40
C GLY A 57 -1.96 2.59 -3.29
N ILE A 58 -1.73 1.47 -2.60
CA ILE A 58 -0.66 1.36 -1.60
C ILE A 58 0.72 1.54 -2.24
N ALA A 59 0.96 0.89 -3.38
CA ALA A 59 2.21 0.95 -4.13
C ALA A 59 2.60 2.38 -4.55
N GLY A 60 1.60 3.21 -4.92
CA GLY A 60 1.80 4.59 -5.34
C GLY A 60 1.90 5.61 -4.19
N SER A 61 1.29 5.32 -3.03
CA SER A 61 1.18 6.30 -1.94
C SER A 61 2.16 6.08 -0.79
N ALA A 62 2.53 4.83 -0.47
CA ALA A 62 3.32 4.52 0.72
C ALA A 62 4.69 5.22 0.77
N GLY A 63 5.41 5.28 -0.37
CA GLY A 63 6.71 5.96 -0.45
C GLY A 63 6.62 7.47 -0.24
N LEU A 64 5.53 8.11 -0.71
CA LEU A 64 5.34 9.56 -0.58
C LEU A 64 5.23 10.02 0.88
N ILE A 65 4.89 9.10 1.79
CA ILE A 65 4.63 9.37 3.19
C ILE A 65 5.64 8.68 4.13
N GLY A 66 6.73 8.14 3.59
CA GLY A 66 7.83 7.57 4.39
C GLY A 66 7.67 6.10 4.76
N TYR A 67 6.82 5.34 4.07
CA TYR A 67 6.71 3.88 4.21
C TYR A 67 7.32 3.14 3.01
N ASP A 68 8.58 3.41 2.70
CA ASP A 68 9.26 2.89 1.50
C ASP A 68 9.27 1.37 1.41
N SER A 69 9.53 0.69 2.53
CA SER A 69 9.51 -0.78 2.59
C SER A 69 8.14 -1.33 2.24
N LEU A 70 7.07 -0.75 2.82
CA LEU A 70 5.70 -1.15 2.53
C LEU A 70 5.33 -0.88 1.06
N GLY A 71 5.71 0.28 0.53
CA GLY A 71 5.52 0.60 -0.88
C GLY A 71 6.28 -0.34 -1.81
N SER A 72 7.46 -0.82 -1.40
CA SER A 72 8.24 -1.81 -2.14
C SER A 72 7.51 -3.15 -2.21
N GLU A 73 6.99 -3.65 -1.07
CA GLU A 73 6.22 -4.89 -1.03
C GLU A 73 4.94 -4.78 -1.89
N ALA A 74 4.19 -3.68 -1.77
CA ALA A 74 3.01 -3.47 -2.59
C ALA A 74 3.32 -3.44 -4.09
N ARG A 75 4.43 -2.80 -4.50
CA ARG A 75 4.90 -2.81 -5.89
C ARG A 75 5.32 -4.20 -6.37
N LYS A 76 5.85 -5.06 -5.50
CA LYS A 76 6.14 -6.46 -5.88
C LYS A 76 4.85 -7.20 -6.20
N VAL A 77 3.84 -7.10 -5.34
CA VAL A 77 2.54 -7.75 -5.53
C VAL A 77 1.82 -7.20 -6.77
N ASP A 78 1.83 -5.88 -6.98
CA ASP A 78 1.24 -5.24 -8.18
C ASP A 78 1.87 -5.79 -9.47
N ARG A 79 3.20 -5.96 -9.48
CA ARG A 79 3.90 -6.59 -10.61
C ARG A 79 3.58 -8.07 -10.75
N MET A 80 3.51 -8.83 -9.66
CA MET A 80 3.16 -10.26 -9.68
C MET A 80 1.78 -10.47 -10.32
N TRP A 81 0.84 -9.55 -10.08
CA TRP A 81 -0.49 -9.59 -10.67
C TRP A 81 -0.47 -9.59 -12.21
N ASP A 82 0.48 -8.89 -12.83
CA ASP A 82 0.60 -8.78 -14.29
C ASP A 82 1.42 -9.92 -14.92
N VAL A 83 2.01 -10.82 -14.12
CA VAL A 83 2.81 -11.94 -14.61
C VAL A 83 1.91 -13.14 -14.91
N SER A 84 1.73 -13.46 -16.19
CA SER A 84 0.84 -14.54 -16.65
C SER A 84 1.30 -15.96 -16.31
N THR A 85 2.57 -16.14 -15.92
CA THR A 85 3.15 -17.45 -15.56
C THR A 85 3.09 -17.74 -14.07
N LEU A 86 2.69 -16.77 -13.25
CA LEU A 86 2.65 -16.90 -11.79
C LEU A 86 1.44 -17.76 -11.40
N SER A 87 1.62 -18.65 -10.43
CA SER A 87 0.51 -19.43 -9.91
C SER A 87 -0.43 -18.57 -9.06
N SER A 88 -1.70 -18.97 -8.97
CA SER A 88 -2.68 -18.32 -8.09
C SER A 88 -2.23 -18.28 -6.63
N GLU A 89 -1.56 -19.34 -6.18
CA GLU A 89 -1.05 -19.50 -4.83
C GLU A 89 0.09 -18.52 -4.53
N GLU A 90 1.04 -18.35 -5.45
CA GLU A 90 2.13 -17.37 -5.29
C GLU A 90 1.60 -15.94 -5.17
N LEU A 91 0.58 -15.57 -5.97
CA LEU A 91 -0.02 -14.24 -5.87
C LEU A 91 -0.75 -14.04 -4.54
N MET A 92 -1.50 -15.05 -4.10
CA MET A 92 -2.17 -15.05 -2.80
C MET A 92 -1.18 -14.87 -1.65
N GLN A 93 -0.11 -15.65 -1.61
CA GLN A 93 0.95 -15.53 -0.59
C GLN A 93 1.60 -14.13 -0.62
N GLY A 94 1.79 -13.56 -1.81
CA GLY A 94 2.28 -12.18 -1.94
C GLY A 94 1.35 -11.15 -1.31
N ILE A 95 0.03 -11.28 -1.53
CA ILE A 95 -0.96 -10.37 -0.93
C ILE A 95 -1.04 -10.57 0.58
N GLU A 96 -1.01 -11.81 1.07
CA GLU A 96 -0.98 -12.12 2.50
C GLU A 96 0.23 -11.48 3.18
N HIS A 97 1.42 -11.64 2.60
CA HIS A 97 2.64 -11.03 3.11
C HIS A 97 2.55 -9.50 3.15
N LEU A 98 1.96 -8.88 2.12
CA LEU A 98 1.72 -7.43 2.11
C LEU A 98 0.80 -7.02 3.27
N VAL A 99 -0.29 -7.75 3.51
CA VAL A 99 -1.22 -7.49 4.62
C VAL A 99 -0.52 -7.62 5.97
N GLU A 100 0.33 -8.64 6.16
CA GLU A 100 1.14 -8.79 7.38
C GLU A 100 2.09 -7.61 7.58
N CYS A 101 2.74 -7.14 6.51
CA CYS A 101 3.59 -5.94 6.56
C CYS A 101 2.80 -4.71 6.99
N ILE A 102 1.57 -4.53 6.49
CA ILE A 102 0.68 -3.42 6.88
C ILE A 102 0.36 -3.50 8.37
N VAL A 103 -0.05 -4.68 8.86
CA VAL A 103 -0.40 -4.89 10.27
C VAL A 103 0.79 -4.60 11.18
N LYS A 104 1.99 -5.04 10.79
CA LYS A 104 3.22 -4.75 11.53
C LYS A 104 3.48 -3.26 11.63
N VAL A 105 3.46 -2.53 10.51
CA VAL A 105 3.70 -1.08 10.48
C VAL A 105 2.61 -0.31 11.22
N ALA A 106 1.36 -0.79 11.22
CA ALA A 106 0.29 -0.20 12.01
C ALA A 106 0.56 -0.34 13.52
N GLY A 107 1.04 -1.49 13.98
CA GLY A 107 1.36 -1.73 15.40
C GLY A 107 2.61 -1.00 15.92
N GLU A 108 3.47 -0.50 15.02
CA GLU A 108 4.66 0.30 15.37
C GLU A 108 4.35 1.80 15.52
N GLN A 109 3.10 2.22 15.23
CA GLN A 109 2.67 3.63 15.30
C GLN A 109 2.00 4.01 16.61
N ASP A 110 1.70 3.04 17.48
CA ASP A 110 1.20 3.23 18.85
C ASP A 110 2.35 3.39 19.87
#